data_AF-W6R2C6-F1
#
_entry.id   AF-W6R2C6-F1
#
_cell.length_a   1.000
_cell.length_b   1.000
_cell.length_c   1.000
_cell.angle_alpha   90.00
_cell.angle_beta   90.00
_cell.angle_gamma   90.00
#
_symmetry.space_group_name_H-M   'P 1'
#
loop_
_entity.id
_entity.type
_entity.pdbx_description
1 polymer ?
#
loop_
_entity_poly.entity_id
_entity_poly.type
_entity_poly.pdbx_seq_one_letter_code
_entity_poly.pdbx_strand_id
1 'polypeptide(L)'
;MKSFAFRGLPLILVLLLAGCQNTQQHSVPPVDDLVIAFRQLDLSLAEERLDDARSQLSALQQRASRDTRLEQYQRQLAEAYMEQGREALQQGDLDRAAQSLGQARSLMPQAPALSHDLNQAIDSARTARQTAAEQQARDAAAKLDAERQEQLRQQRLASEHQAAAKVATAQVAASQPAPVVESTPKARLIDPSAATSVVALPMLDSQDNENLRRLLDGVAADVVTFRCAVRIEVREAKDYPWVAALLSARIKKLDPSFRPQLSQKIAPQQVPRLLLSPKRN
;
A
#
# COMPACT_ATOMS: atom_id res chain seq x y z
N MET A 1 -9.68 27.73 28.08
CA MET A 1 -9.88 27.57 29.53
C MET A 1 -10.45 28.88 30.09
N LYS A 2 -11.76 28.95 30.34
CA LYS A 2 -12.42 29.99 31.14
C LYS A 2 -13.61 29.31 31.81
N SER A 3 -13.40 28.91 33.06
CA SER A 3 -14.41 28.36 33.98
C SER A 3 -14.94 29.48 34.84
N PHE A 4 -16.25 29.53 35.10
CA PHE A 4 -16.96 30.01 36.30
C PHE A 4 -18.45 30.01 35.93
N ALA A 5 -19.42 29.69 36.77
CA ALA A 5 -19.52 28.82 37.93
C ALA A 5 -21.02 28.55 38.09
N PHE A 6 -21.30 27.40 38.65
CA PHE A 6 -22.58 26.78 38.93
C PHE A 6 -23.41 27.57 39.96
N ARG A 7 -24.73 27.73 39.76
CA ARG A 7 -25.70 27.98 40.83
C ARG A 7 -27.10 27.43 40.48
N GLY A 8 -27.44 26.29 41.09
CA GLY A 8 -28.72 26.02 41.76
C GLY A 8 -30.03 25.89 40.95
N LEU A 9 -30.43 24.64 40.71
CA LEU A 9 -31.81 24.09 40.56
C LEU A 9 -32.66 24.37 41.85
N PRO A 10 -33.98 24.05 42.02
CA PRO A 10 -35.06 23.54 41.12
C PRO A 10 -36.49 24.19 41.31
N LEU A 11 -37.44 23.87 40.42
CA LEU A 11 -38.89 23.51 40.62
C LEU A 11 -39.68 23.91 39.35
N ILE A 12 -40.12 22.98 38.51
CA ILE A 12 -41.36 22.18 38.60
C ILE A 12 -42.64 23.02 38.47
N LEU A 13 -43.33 22.78 37.35
CA LEU A 13 -44.79 22.77 37.18
C LEU A 13 -45.53 24.11 37.04
N VAL A 14 -45.71 24.57 35.80
CA VAL A 14 -46.99 25.13 35.35
C VAL A 14 -47.33 24.51 33.99
N LEU A 15 -48.05 23.40 34.08
CA LEU A 15 -48.77 22.76 32.98
C LEU A 15 -50.24 23.11 33.22
N LEU A 16 -50.88 23.67 32.19
CA LEU A 16 -52.33 23.86 31.95
C LEU A 16 -52.79 25.31 31.74
N LEU A 17 -53.50 25.45 30.60
CA LEU A 17 -54.45 26.49 30.20
C LEU A 17 -53.93 27.68 29.39
N ALA A 18 -53.68 27.42 28.10
CA ALA A 18 -54.06 28.33 27.02
C ALA A 18 -54.48 27.50 25.79
N GLY A 19 -55.75 27.08 25.79
CA GLY A 19 -56.39 26.55 24.60
C GLY A 19 -56.79 27.67 23.63
N CYS A 20 -56.86 27.32 22.34
CA CYS A 20 -57.49 28.04 21.24
C CYS A 20 -56.76 29.29 20.70
N GLN A 21 -55.62 29.06 20.04
CA GLN A 21 -55.32 29.78 18.80
C GLN A 21 -55.21 28.73 17.68
N ASN A 22 -56.37 28.22 17.27
CA ASN A 22 -56.51 27.47 16.02
C ASN A 22 -56.35 28.49 14.88
N THR A 23 -55.10 28.80 14.54
CA THR A 23 -54.78 29.61 13.38
C THR A 23 -55.33 28.91 12.15
N GLN A 24 -56.43 29.44 11.62
CA GLN A 24 -56.96 29.07 10.32
C GLN A 24 -55.84 29.24 9.30
N GLN A 25 -55.22 28.13 8.91
CA GLN A 25 -54.41 28.06 7.71
C GLN A 25 -55.32 28.49 6.56
N HIS A 26 -55.16 29.73 6.14
CA HIS A 26 -55.72 30.21 4.90
C HIS A 26 -55.26 29.24 3.83
N SER A 27 -56.22 28.48 3.30
CA SER A 27 -56.01 27.54 2.22
C SER A 27 -55.70 28.36 0.97
N VAL A 28 -54.43 28.76 0.82
CA VAL A 28 -53.88 29.11 -0.49
C VAL A 28 -54.17 27.88 -1.35
N PRO A 29 -54.84 28.02 -2.51
CA PRO A 29 -55.06 26.88 -3.38
C PRO A 29 -53.69 26.23 -3.64
N PRO A 30 -53.55 24.90 -3.50
CA PRO A 30 -52.27 24.26 -3.71
C PRO A 30 -51.78 24.65 -5.10
N VAL A 31 -50.65 25.35 -5.16
CA VAL A 31 -49.95 25.56 -6.44
C VAL A 31 -49.72 24.16 -6.99
N ASP A 32 -50.18 23.92 -8.21
CA ASP A 32 -50.04 22.62 -8.86
C ASP A 32 -48.58 22.16 -8.77
N ASP A 33 -48.33 21.03 -8.11
CA ASP A 33 -46.97 20.50 -7.91
C ASP A 33 -46.20 20.40 -9.22
N LEU A 34 -46.90 20.18 -10.34
CA LEU A 34 -46.30 20.11 -11.66
C LEU A 34 -45.69 21.46 -12.08
N VAL A 35 -46.36 22.57 -11.76
CA VAL A 35 -45.86 23.94 -12.00
C VAL A 35 -44.61 24.20 -11.17
N ILE A 36 -44.58 23.73 -9.91
CA ILE A 36 -43.39 23.84 -9.06
C ILE A 36 -42.23 23.04 -9.65
N ALA A 37 -42.48 21.80 -10.11
CA ALA A 37 -41.45 20.95 -10.69
C ALA A 37 -40.87 21.51 -12.00
N PHE A 38 -41.71 22.08 -12.89
CA PHE A 38 -41.22 22.78 -14.09
C PHE A 38 -40.39 24.02 -13.76
N ARG A 39 -40.83 24.84 -12.78
CA ARG A 39 -40.04 25.99 -12.33
C ARG A 39 -38.68 25.57 -11.75
N GLN A 40 -38.63 24.46 -11.03
CA GLN A 40 -37.37 23.94 -10.49
C GLN A 40 -36.41 23.51 -11.62
N LEU A 41 -36.95 22.90 -12.68
CA LEU A 41 -36.19 22.55 -13.88
C LEU A 41 -35.63 23.80 -14.59
N ASP A 42 -36.45 24.85 -14.74
CA ASP A 42 -36.00 26.13 -15.30
C ASP A 42 -34.82 26.71 -14.49
N LEU A 43 -34.89 26.68 -13.16
CA LEU A 43 -33.82 27.16 -12.29
C LEU A 43 -32.55 26.33 -12.45
N SER A 44 -32.65 25.00 -12.49
CA SER A 44 -31.47 24.14 -12.70
C SER A 44 -30.83 24.31 -14.07
N LEU A 45 -31.62 24.58 -15.10
CA LEU A 45 -31.08 24.93 -16.43
C LEU A 45 -30.43 26.32 -16.44
N ALA A 46 -31.01 27.31 -15.77
CA ALA A 46 -30.44 28.65 -15.66
C ALA A 46 -29.14 28.69 -14.84
N GLU A 47 -29.00 27.80 -13.85
CA GLU A 47 -27.78 27.63 -13.05
C GLU A 47 -26.74 26.69 -13.71
N GLU A 48 -26.98 26.22 -14.94
CA GLU A 48 -26.14 25.24 -15.66
C GLU A 48 -25.91 23.93 -14.89
N ARG A 49 -26.81 23.58 -13.97
CA ARG A 49 -26.77 22.34 -13.18
C ARG A 49 -27.40 21.21 -13.97
N LEU A 50 -26.72 20.79 -15.03
CA LEU A 50 -27.27 19.86 -16.03
C LEU A 50 -27.66 18.50 -15.43
N ASP A 51 -26.91 17.99 -14.45
CA ASP A 51 -27.22 16.72 -13.78
C ASP A 51 -28.51 16.79 -12.94
N ASP A 52 -28.73 17.91 -12.25
CA ASP A 52 -29.96 18.15 -11.49
C ASP A 52 -31.14 18.34 -12.45
N ALA A 53 -30.96 19.15 -13.50
CA ALA A 53 -31.95 19.34 -14.55
C ALA A 53 -32.34 18.02 -15.23
N ARG A 54 -31.37 17.14 -15.50
CA ARG A 54 -31.61 15.81 -16.07
C ARG A 54 -32.46 14.93 -15.14
N SER A 55 -32.13 14.92 -13.86
CA SER A 55 -32.84 14.13 -12.86
C SER A 55 -34.29 14.61 -12.71
N GLN A 56 -34.49 15.93 -12.66
CA GLN A 56 -35.81 16.56 -12.59
C GLN A 56 -36.64 16.31 -13.85
N LEU A 57 -36.03 16.42 -15.04
CA LEU A 57 -36.68 16.12 -16.31
C LEU A 57 -37.13 14.66 -16.37
N SER A 58 -36.32 13.71 -15.90
CA SER A 58 -36.70 12.30 -15.84
C SER A 58 -37.89 12.06 -14.90
N ALA A 59 -37.91 12.69 -13.73
CA ALA A 59 -39.04 12.63 -12.81
C ALA A 59 -40.32 13.24 -13.43
N LEU A 60 -40.18 14.37 -14.14
CA LEU A 60 -41.26 15.03 -14.86
C LEU A 60 -41.80 14.17 -16.01
N GLN A 61 -40.94 13.48 -16.77
CA GLN A 61 -41.35 12.54 -17.83
C GLN A 61 -42.21 11.39 -17.29
N GLN A 62 -41.91 10.89 -16.08
CA GLN A 62 -42.70 9.82 -15.46
C GLN A 62 -44.08 10.32 -15.01
N ARG A 63 -44.15 11.56 -14.48
CA ARG A 63 -45.40 12.15 -13.95
C ARG A 63 -46.29 12.76 -15.04
N ALA A 64 -45.70 13.29 -16.11
CA ALA A 64 -46.37 14.12 -17.12
C ALA A 64 -45.96 13.75 -18.55
N SER A 65 -45.84 12.46 -18.87
CA SER A 65 -45.34 11.95 -20.16
C SER A 65 -46.03 12.47 -21.44
N ARG A 66 -47.24 13.05 -21.33
CA ARG A 66 -47.99 13.63 -22.46
C ARG A 66 -47.86 15.16 -22.57
N ASP A 67 -47.11 15.80 -21.68
CA ASP A 67 -46.90 17.24 -21.70
C ASP A 67 -45.91 17.62 -22.80
N THR A 68 -46.34 18.44 -23.74
CA THR A 68 -45.54 18.86 -24.90
C THR A 68 -44.33 19.72 -24.51
N ARG A 69 -44.36 20.35 -23.33
CA ARG A 69 -43.23 21.15 -22.82
C ARG A 69 -41.99 20.31 -22.57
N LEU A 70 -42.16 19.01 -22.28
CA LEU A 70 -41.04 18.09 -22.03
C LEU A 70 -40.12 17.95 -23.24
N GLU A 71 -40.64 18.06 -24.46
CA GLU A 71 -39.81 18.01 -25.67
C GLU A 71 -38.90 19.23 -25.78
N GLN A 72 -39.42 20.41 -25.44
CA GLN A 72 -38.64 21.63 -25.42
C GLN A 72 -37.49 21.54 -24.40
N TYR A 73 -37.77 21.06 -23.19
CA TYR A 73 -36.73 20.87 -22.17
C TYR A 73 -35.71 19.80 -22.53
N GLN A 74 -36.13 18.70 -23.17
CA GLN A 74 -35.20 17.69 -23.68
C GLN A 74 -34.24 18.28 -24.71
N ARG A 75 -34.73 19.11 -25.63
CA ARG A 75 -33.90 19.78 -26.63
C ARG A 75 -32.92 20.76 -25.99
N GLN A 76 -33.37 21.61 -25.07
CA GLN A 76 -32.52 22.56 -24.36
C GLN A 76 -31.40 21.86 -23.58
N LEU A 77 -31.74 20.78 -22.86
CA LEU A 77 -30.76 20.03 -22.08
C LEU A 77 -29.76 19.31 -23.00
N ALA A 78 -30.22 18.78 -24.13
CA ALA A 78 -29.34 18.15 -25.10
C ALA A 78 -28.37 19.16 -25.74
N GLU A 79 -28.83 20.36 -26.07
CA GLU A 79 -28.00 21.45 -26.60
C GLU A 79 -26.95 21.89 -25.58
N ALA A 80 -27.32 22.04 -24.30
CA ALA A 80 -26.36 22.35 -23.23
C ALA A 80 -25.26 21.28 -23.10
N TYR A 81 -25.63 20.00 -23.16
CA TYR A 81 -24.66 18.90 -23.16
C TYR A 81 -23.78 18.86 -24.42
N MET A 82 -24.30 19.30 -25.57
CA MET A 82 -23.50 19.43 -26.79
C MET A 82 -22.45 20.55 -26.64
N GLU A 83 -22.83 21.70 -26.10
CA GLU A 83 -21.91 22.81 -25.87
C GLU A 83 -20.80 22.40 -24.89
N GLN A 84 -21.18 21.79 -23.75
CA GLN A 84 -20.22 21.25 -22.78
C GLN A 84 -19.27 20.20 -23.43
N GLY A 85 -19.81 19.36 -24.31
CA GLY A 85 -19.02 18.40 -25.06
C GLY A 85 -18.00 19.07 -26.00
N ARG A 86 -18.41 20.13 -26.70
CA ARG A 86 -17.53 20.90 -27.60
C ARG A 86 -16.45 21.63 -26.83
N GLU A 87 -16.77 22.19 -25.67
CA GLU A 87 -15.79 22.84 -24.80
C GLU A 87 -14.76 21.83 -24.28
N ALA A 88 -15.20 20.66 -23.83
CA ALA A 88 -14.31 19.59 -23.39
C ALA A 88 -13.37 19.12 -24.51
N LEU A 89 -13.84 19.06 -25.76
CA LEU A 89 -12.99 18.78 -26.93
C LEU A 89 -11.93 19.87 -27.14
N GLN A 90 -12.28 21.15 -26.99
CA GLN A 90 -11.32 22.26 -27.10
C GLN A 90 -10.26 22.21 -25.99
N GLN A 91 -10.64 21.73 -24.80
CA GLN A 91 -9.74 21.54 -23.66
C GLN A 91 -8.90 20.26 -23.76
N GLY A 92 -9.16 19.39 -24.73
CA GLY A 92 -8.51 18.08 -24.86
C GLY A 92 -9.02 17.02 -23.88
N ASP A 93 -10.08 17.30 -23.14
CA ASP A 93 -10.74 16.35 -22.23
C ASP A 93 -11.71 15.47 -23.01
N LEU A 94 -11.17 14.42 -23.63
CA LEU A 94 -11.95 13.50 -24.45
C LEU A 94 -12.93 12.65 -23.61
N ASP A 95 -12.70 12.44 -22.31
CA ASP A 95 -13.61 11.69 -21.43
C ASP A 95 -14.88 12.49 -21.19
N ARG A 96 -14.70 13.74 -20.75
CA ARG A 96 -15.80 14.66 -20.48
C ARG A 96 -16.56 14.98 -21.76
N ALA A 97 -15.86 15.11 -22.89
CA ALA A 97 -16.49 15.26 -24.19
C ALA A 97 -17.36 14.05 -24.55
N ALA A 98 -16.82 12.83 -24.49
CA ALA A 98 -17.56 11.62 -24.82
C ALA A 98 -18.78 11.41 -23.91
N GLN A 99 -18.65 11.71 -22.61
CA GLN A 99 -19.75 11.62 -21.66
C GLN A 99 -20.87 12.62 -21.97
N SER A 100 -20.53 13.90 -22.14
CA SER A 100 -21.52 14.96 -22.39
C SER A 100 -22.24 14.74 -23.72
N LEU A 101 -21.49 14.42 -24.79
CA LEU A 101 -22.04 14.13 -26.11
C LEU A 101 -22.91 12.86 -26.12
N GLY A 102 -22.53 11.84 -25.33
CA GLY A 102 -23.35 10.65 -25.11
C GLY A 102 -24.68 10.96 -24.43
N GLN A 103 -24.66 11.86 -23.43
CA GLN A 103 -25.88 12.32 -22.74
C GLN A 103 -26.80 13.12 -23.66
N ALA A 104 -26.25 14.04 -24.48
CA ALA A 104 -27.01 14.77 -25.49
C ALA A 104 -27.73 13.82 -26.46
N ARG A 105 -27.03 12.79 -26.96
CA ARG A 105 -27.61 11.77 -27.85
C ARG A 105 -28.75 10.99 -27.20
N SER A 106 -28.64 10.67 -25.91
CA SER A 106 -29.71 9.96 -25.18
C SER A 106 -31.01 10.76 -25.08
N LEU A 107 -30.92 12.09 -25.09
CA LEU A 107 -32.06 13.01 -25.04
C LEU A 107 -32.66 13.26 -26.44
N MET A 108 -31.85 13.13 -27.50
CA MET A 108 -32.29 13.35 -28.89
C MET A 108 -31.88 12.20 -29.83
N PRO A 109 -32.51 11.02 -29.73
CA PRO A 109 -32.20 9.89 -30.60
C PRO A 109 -32.59 10.09 -32.07
N GLN A 110 -33.44 11.08 -32.39
CA GLN A 110 -33.99 11.32 -33.73
C GLN A 110 -33.16 12.29 -34.61
N ALA A 111 -31.93 12.64 -34.21
CA ALA A 111 -31.03 13.52 -34.99
C ALA A 111 -29.90 12.72 -35.69
N PRO A 112 -30.16 12.08 -36.85
CA PRO A 112 -29.23 11.10 -37.45
C PRO A 112 -27.91 11.72 -37.96
N ALA A 113 -27.93 12.95 -38.48
CA ALA A 113 -26.74 13.60 -39.04
C ALA A 113 -25.67 13.89 -37.97
N LEU A 114 -26.09 14.27 -36.76
CA LEU A 114 -25.17 14.53 -35.65
C LEU A 114 -24.71 13.24 -34.98
N SER A 115 -25.49 12.15 -35.07
CA SER A 115 -25.17 10.87 -34.45
C SER A 115 -24.02 10.14 -35.15
N HIS A 116 -24.00 10.12 -36.48
CA HIS A 116 -22.99 9.34 -37.23
C HIS A 116 -21.58 9.92 -37.08
N ASP A 117 -21.41 11.20 -37.41
CA ASP A 117 -20.11 11.88 -37.35
C ASP A 117 -19.55 11.90 -35.92
N LEU A 118 -20.44 12.07 -34.93
CA LEU A 118 -20.07 12.03 -33.52
C LEU A 118 -19.67 10.63 -33.05
N ASN A 119 -20.36 9.57 -33.49
CA ASN A 119 -19.97 8.20 -33.16
C ASN A 119 -18.58 7.90 -33.73
N GLN A 120 -18.33 8.30 -34.97
CA GLN A 120 -17.02 8.15 -35.60
C GLN A 120 -15.93 8.95 -34.84
N ALA A 121 -16.24 10.16 -34.38
CA ALA A 121 -15.33 10.97 -33.57
C ALA A 121 -15.03 10.33 -32.20
N ILE A 122 -16.03 9.78 -31.52
CA ILE A 122 -15.86 9.09 -30.23
C ILE A 122 -15.08 7.78 -30.41
N ASP A 123 -15.38 6.99 -31.44
CA ASP A 123 -14.69 5.72 -31.68
C ASP A 123 -13.23 5.94 -32.10
N SER A 124 -12.96 6.96 -32.90
CA SER A 124 -11.59 7.35 -33.25
C SER A 124 -10.82 7.87 -32.02
N ALA A 125 -11.43 8.69 -31.17
CA ALA A 125 -10.84 9.16 -29.92
C ALA A 125 -10.53 8.00 -28.95
N ARG A 126 -11.45 7.03 -28.82
CA ARG A 126 -11.24 5.82 -28.01
C ARG A 126 -10.09 4.98 -28.57
N THR A 127 -10.06 4.78 -29.88
CA THR A 127 -9.00 4.02 -30.55
C THR A 127 -7.64 4.68 -30.36
N ALA A 128 -7.55 6.00 -30.55
CA ALA A 128 -6.33 6.77 -30.35
C ALA A 128 -5.79 6.68 -28.90
N ARG A 129 -6.67 6.68 -27.91
CA ARG A 129 -6.29 6.47 -26.51
C ARG A 129 -5.80 5.05 -26.24
N GLN A 130 -6.46 4.06 -26.83
CA GLN A 130 -6.07 2.67 -26.66
C GLN A 130 -4.68 2.43 -27.25
N THR A 131 -4.38 2.98 -28.43
CA THR A 131 -3.04 2.92 -29.02
C THR A 131 -2.00 3.72 -28.22
N ALA A 132 -2.33 4.91 -27.72
CA ALA A 132 -1.43 5.68 -26.87
C ALA A 132 -1.11 4.94 -25.55
N ALA A 133 -2.12 4.34 -24.90
CA ALA A 133 -1.95 3.54 -23.70
C ALA A 133 -1.11 2.28 -23.97
N GLU A 134 -1.32 1.61 -25.10
CA GLU A 134 -0.52 0.46 -25.50
C GLU A 134 0.93 0.85 -25.79
N GLN A 135 1.17 1.96 -26.47
CA GLN A 135 2.52 2.51 -26.67
C GLN A 135 3.20 2.83 -25.34
N GLN A 136 2.51 3.50 -24.43
CA GLN A 136 3.03 3.82 -23.11
C GLN A 136 3.36 2.55 -22.30
N ALA A 137 2.53 1.51 -22.39
CA ALA A 137 2.80 0.22 -21.77
C ALA A 137 4.03 -0.48 -22.37
N ARG A 138 4.20 -0.42 -23.70
CA ARG A 138 5.38 -0.95 -24.39
C ARG A 138 6.65 -0.19 -24.01
N ASP A 139 6.59 1.13 -23.93
CA ASP A 139 7.73 1.96 -23.52
C ASP A 139 8.10 1.72 -22.05
N ALA A 140 7.12 1.57 -21.18
CA ALA A 140 7.34 1.23 -19.78
C ALA A 140 7.98 -0.17 -19.64
N ALA A 141 7.50 -1.15 -20.41
CA ALA A 141 8.10 -2.50 -20.44
C ALA A 141 9.54 -2.45 -20.96
N ALA A 142 9.82 -1.70 -22.03
CA ALA A 142 11.16 -1.54 -22.58
C ALA A 142 12.13 -0.89 -21.57
N LYS A 143 11.67 0.10 -20.80
CA LYS A 143 12.46 0.72 -19.73
C LYS A 143 12.79 -0.28 -18.62
N LEU A 144 11.80 -1.05 -18.14
CA LEU A 144 12.01 -2.07 -17.12
C LEU A 144 13.00 -3.15 -17.58
N ASP A 145 12.94 -3.55 -18.85
CA ASP A 145 13.89 -4.51 -19.41
C ASP A 145 15.29 -3.93 -19.55
N ALA A 146 15.43 -2.65 -19.93
CA ALA A 146 16.71 -1.96 -19.95
C ALA A 146 17.34 -1.86 -18.56
N GLU A 147 16.57 -1.46 -17.54
CA GLU A 147 17.01 -1.42 -16.13
C GLU A 147 17.46 -2.80 -15.64
N ARG A 148 16.70 -3.86 -15.97
CA ARG A 148 17.08 -5.23 -15.61
C ARG A 148 18.41 -5.65 -16.26
N GLN A 149 18.63 -5.28 -17.52
CA GLN A 149 19.89 -5.57 -18.20
C GLN A 149 21.07 -4.82 -17.56
N GLU A 150 20.88 -3.56 -17.18
CA GLU A 150 21.91 -2.78 -16.46
C GLU A 150 22.22 -3.40 -15.10
N GLN A 151 21.20 -3.83 -14.36
CA GLN A 151 21.39 -4.50 -13.07
C GLN A 151 22.19 -5.81 -13.22
N LEU A 152 21.93 -6.58 -14.29
CA LEU A 152 22.71 -7.79 -14.60
C LEU A 152 24.16 -7.46 -14.97
N ARG A 153 24.41 -6.37 -15.73
CA ARG A 153 25.77 -5.90 -16.03
C ARG A 153 26.52 -5.51 -14.77
N GLN A 154 25.88 -4.76 -13.87
CA GLN A 154 26.48 -4.36 -12.60
C GLN A 154 26.82 -5.56 -11.72
N GLN A 155 25.92 -6.55 -11.64
CA GLN A 155 26.19 -7.80 -10.91
C GLN A 155 27.38 -8.57 -11.49
N ARG A 156 27.50 -8.63 -12.82
CA ARG A 156 28.65 -9.27 -13.48
C ARG A 156 29.95 -8.57 -13.13
N LEU A 157 30.02 -7.25 -13.27
CA LEU A 157 31.20 -6.46 -12.91
C LEU A 157 31.58 -6.64 -11.44
N ALA A 158 30.58 -6.60 -10.53
CA ALA A 158 30.82 -6.83 -9.10
C ALA A 158 31.37 -8.25 -8.83
N SER A 159 30.86 -9.27 -9.53
CA SER A 159 31.36 -10.64 -9.41
C SER A 159 32.78 -10.81 -9.97
N GLU A 160 33.10 -10.12 -11.07
CA GLU A 160 34.44 -10.11 -11.68
C GLU A 160 35.45 -9.42 -10.75
N HIS A 161 35.09 -8.28 -10.15
CA HIS A 161 35.94 -7.61 -9.16
C HIS A 161 36.21 -8.49 -7.93
N GLN A 162 35.20 -9.21 -7.43
CA GLN A 162 35.39 -10.15 -6.32
C GLN A 162 36.27 -11.34 -6.72
N ALA A 163 36.16 -11.85 -7.95
CA ALA A 163 37.02 -12.91 -8.47
C ALA A 163 38.47 -12.43 -8.60
N ALA A 164 38.70 -11.25 -9.18
CA ALA A 164 40.02 -10.64 -9.31
C ALA A 164 40.66 -10.38 -7.93
N ALA A 165 39.88 -9.87 -6.96
CA ALA A 165 40.35 -9.69 -5.59
C ALA A 165 40.75 -11.03 -4.96
N LYS A 166 39.95 -12.09 -5.10
CA LYS A 166 40.30 -13.44 -4.60
C LYS A 166 41.58 -13.98 -5.23
N VAL A 167 41.77 -13.80 -6.54
CA VAL A 167 42.99 -14.23 -7.25
C VAL A 167 44.20 -13.44 -6.77
N ALA A 168 44.09 -12.12 -6.59
CA ALA A 168 45.16 -11.28 -6.06
C ALA A 168 45.55 -11.70 -4.63
N THR A 169 44.58 -11.95 -3.76
CA THR A 169 44.84 -12.46 -2.39
C THR A 169 45.52 -13.83 -2.41
N ALA A 170 45.14 -14.71 -3.34
CA ALA A 170 45.77 -16.02 -3.51
C ALA A 170 47.22 -15.92 -4.04
N GLN A 171 47.51 -14.99 -4.95
CA GLN A 171 48.86 -14.75 -5.48
C GLN A 171 49.80 -14.10 -4.44
N VAL A 172 49.27 -13.23 -3.58
CA VAL A 172 50.01 -12.66 -2.44
C VAL A 172 50.31 -13.73 -1.40
N ALA A 173 49.42 -14.71 -1.20
CA ALA A 173 49.66 -15.86 -0.32
C ALA A 173 50.70 -16.85 -0.89
N ALA A 174 50.84 -16.95 -2.23
CA ALA A 174 51.81 -17.82 -2.88
C ALA A 174 53.25 -17.26 -2.91
N SER A 175 53.42 -15.96 -2.71
CA SER A 175 54.73 -15.27 -2.75
C SER A 175 55.44 -15.15 -1.40
N GLN A 176 54.86 -15.68 -0.32
CA GLN A 176 55.48 -15.70 1.01
C GLN A 176 56.13 -17.07 1.27
N PRO A 177 57.39 -17.15 1.76
CA PRO A 177 57.98 -18.42 2.16
C PRO A 177 57.14 -19.01 3.29
N ALA A 178 56.62 -20.21 3.07
CA ALA A 178 55.78 -20.92 4.02
C ALA A 178 56.56 -21.21 5.32
N PRO A 179 56.11 -20.74 6.50
CA PRO A 179 56.37 -21.47 7.71
C PRO A 179 55.45 -22.69 7.70
N VAL A 180 56.06 -23.86 7.88
CA VAL A 180 55.36 -25.10 8.19
C VAL A 180 54.62 -24.87 9.50
N VAL A 181 53.31 -24.66 9.44
CA VAL A 181 52.46 -24.68 10.62
C VAL A 181 51.35 -25.67 10.34
N GLU A 182 51.41 -26.77 11.09
CA GLU A 182 50.39 -27.79 11.19
C GLU A 182 49.01 -27.16 11.32
N SER A 183 48.08 -27.66 10.49
CA SER A 183 46.70 -27.26 10.40
C SER A 183 45.94 -27.60 11.69
N THR A 184 46.12 -26.77 12.70
CA THR A 184 45.16 -26.67 13.81
C THR A 184 43.86 -26.06 13.27
N PRO A 185 42.68 -26.61 13.63
CA PRO A 185 41.42 -26.09 13.15
C PRO A 185 41.27 -24.63 13.59
N LYS A 186 41.19 -23.71 12.63
CA LYS A 186 41.10 -22.28 12.89
C LYS A 186 39.66 -21.93 13.23
N ALA A 187 39.40 -21.62 14.50
CA ALA A 187 38.09 -21.19 15.00
C ALA A 187 37.61 -19.93 14.24
N ARG A 188 36.32 -19.88 13.89
CA ARG A 188 35.77 -18.79 13.06
C ARG A 188 35.23 -17.63 13.90
N LEU A 189 34.70 -17.91 15.08
CA LEU A 189 34.06 -16.95 15.99
C LEU A 189 34.55 -17.06 17.45
N ILE A 190 35.29 -18.11 17.79
CA ILE A 190 35.80 -18.39 19.15
C ILE A 190 37.31 -18.16 19.17
N ASP A 191 37.85 -17.70 20.30
CA ASP A 191 39.26 -17.88 20.64
C ASP A 191 39.42 -19.22 21.38
N PRO A 192 39.98 -20.26 20.76
CA PRO A 192 40.10 -21.58 21.36
C PRO A 192 41.10 -21.61 22.52
N SER A 193 41.95 -20.58 22.67
CA SER A 193 42.90 -20.45 23.77
C SER A 193 42.31 -19.74 25.01
N ALA A 194 41.21 -19.01 24.83
CA ALA A 194 40.51 -18.31 25.91
C ALA A 194 39.66 -19.27 26.76
N ALA A 195 39.59 -19.02 28.07
CA ALA A 195 38.75 -19.83 28.99
C ALA A 195 37.25 -19.72 28.67
N THR A 196 36.82 -18.60 28.09
CA THR A 196 35.46 -18.38 27.61
C THR A 196 35.49 -17.34 26.49
N SER A 197 34.86 -17.65 25.36
CA SER A 197 34.62 -16.69 24.28
C SER A 197 33.21 -16.13 24.37
N VAL A 198 33.08 -14.82 24.11
CA VAL A 198 31.80 -14.10 24.18
C VAL A 198 31.34 -13.76 22.77
N VAL A 199 30.16 -14.22 22.38
CA VAL A 199 29.52 -13.90 21.10
C VAL A 199 28.25 -13.11 21.36
N ALA A 200 28.21 -11.84 20.96
CA ALA A 200 27.03 -11.01 21.11
C ALA A 200 25.90 -11.45 20.17
N LEU A 201 24.65 -11.37 20.64
CA LEU A 201 23.42 -11.66 19.91
C LEU A 201 22.51 -10.40 19.85
N PRO A 202 22.98 -9.26 19.30
CA PRO A 202 22.15 -8.05 19.19
C PRO A 202 20.91 -8.27 18.32
N MET A 203 20.93 -9.28 17.45
CA MET A 203 19.81 -9.65 16.57
C MET A 203 18.58 -10.17 17.33
N LEU A 204 18.74 -10.59 18.59
CA LEU A 204 17.60 -10.93 19.44
C LEU A 204 16.78 -9.69 19.78
N ASP A 205 17.47 -8.58 20.10
CA ASP A 205 16.83 -7.30 20.42
C ASP A 205 16.21 -6.67 19.15
N SER A 206 16.85 -6.81 17.99
CA SER A 206 16.37 -6.26 16.71
C SER A 206 15.42 -7.19 15.93
N GLN A 207 15.10 -8.37 16.46
CA GLN A 207 14.28 -9.42 15.81
C GLN A 207 14.76 -9.85 14.42
N ASP A 208 16.07 -9.74 14.15
CA ASP A 208 16.67 -10.12 12.88
C ASP A 208 16.96 -11.63 12.83
N ASN A 209 15.91 -12.38 12.46
CA ASN A 209 15.93 -13.84 12.47
C ASN A 209 16.92 -14.46 11.47
N GLU A 210 17.15 -13.81 10.33
CA GLU A 210 18.02 -14.34 9.28
C GLU A 210 19.49 -14.22 9.66
N ASN A 211 19.90 -13.06 10.18
CA ASN A 211 21.27 -12.87 10.65
C ASN A 211 21.56 -13.65 11.93
N LEU A 212 20.56 -13.83 12.81
CA LEU A 212 20.68 -14.73 13.95
C LEU A 212 20.95 -16.17 13.51
N ARG A 213 20.21 -16.69 12.52
CA ARG A 213 20.42 -18.05 12.01
C ARG A 213 21.82 -18.23 11.44
N ARG A 214 22.29 -17.29 10.61
CA ARG A 214 23.64 -17.32 10.03
C ARG A 214 24.74 -17.31 11.10
N LEU A 215 24.58 -16.49 12.14
CA LEU A 215 25.53 -16.46 13.25
C LEU A 215 25.54 -17.80 14.01
N LEU A 216 24.36 -18.35 14.31
CA LEU A 216 24.23 -19.63 15.00
C LEU A 216 24.77 -20.81 14.20
N ASP A 217 24.76 -20.76 12.87
CA ASP A 217 25.39 -21.78 12.01
C ASP A 217 26.93 -21.78 12.21
N GLY A 218 27.54 -20.60 12.29
CA GLY A 218 28.98 -20.46 12.58
C GLY A 218 29.33 -20.90 14.01
N VAL A 219 28.52 -20.50 14.99
CA VAL A 219 28.70 -20.93 16.38
C VAL A 219 28.53 -22.44 16.53
N ALA A 220 27.56 -23.06 15.85
CA ALA A 220 27.36 -24.50 15.89
C ALA A 220 28.58 -25.27 15.35
N ALA A 221 29.21 -24.77 14.28
CA ALA A 221 30.45 -25.34 13.75
C ALA A 221 31.56 -25.30 14.80
N ASP A 222 31.83 -24.13 15.40
CA ASP A 222 32.88 -24.01 16.41
C ASP A 222 32.55 -24.83 17.68
N VAL A 223 31.29 -24.91 18.10
CA VAL A 223 30.86 -25.74 19.24
C VAL A 223 31.14 -27.22 19.01
N VAL A 224 30.90 -27.75 17.81
CA VAL A 224 31.17 -29.14 17.48
C VAL A 224 32.68 -29.38 17.34
N THR A 225 33.39 -28.47 16.68
CA THR A 225 34.84 -28.56 16.46
C THR A 225 35.63 -28.54 17.77
N PHE A 226 35.31 -27.65 18.71
CA PHE A 226 36.04 -27.50 19.98
C PHE A 226 35.30 -28.10 21.19
N ARG A 227 34.20 -28.82 20.94
CA ARG A 227 33.33 -29.43 21.95
C ARG A 227 33.00 -28.49 23.11
N CYS A 228 32.59 -27.27 22.76
CA CYS A 228 32.33 -26.22 23.74
C CYS A 228 31.05 -26.49 24.56
N ALA A 229 31.10 -26.16 25.84
CA ALA A 229 29.91 -25.89 26.62
C ALA A 229 29.39 -24.48 26.28
N VAL A 230 28.06 -24.33 26.17
CA VAL A 230 27.42 -23.07 25.78
C VAL A 230 26.55 -22.57 26.91
N ARG A 231 26.77 -21.33 27.35
CA ARG A 231 25.83 -20.60 28.22
C ARG A 231 25.16 -19.50 27.42
N ILE A 232 23.84 -19.55 27.37
CA ILE A 232 23.00 -18.59 26.66
C ILE A 232 22.53 -17.55 27.67
N GLU A 233 23.02 -16.32 27.54
CA GLU A 233 22.57 -15.17 28.32
C GLU A 233 21.52 -14.40 27.51
N VAL A 234 20.26 -14.39 27.99
CA VAL A 234 19.12 -13.70 27.33
C VAL A 234 18.49 -12.69 28.27
N ARG A 235 17.78 -11.70 27.72
CA ARG A 235 17.06 -10.71 28.53
C ARG A 235 15.78 -11.28 29.13
N GLU A 236 15.02 -12.03 28.34
CA GLU A 236 13.74 -12.59 28.74
C GLU A 236 13.80 -14.13 28.76
N ALA A 237 13.08 -14.75 29.69
CA ALA A 237 13.03 -16.21 29.79
C ALA A 237 12.46 -16.87 28.52
N LYS A 238 11.61 -16.15 27.76
CA LYS A 238 10.95 -16.64 26.55
C LYS A 238 11.90 -16.87 25.38
N ASP A 239 13.05 -16.17 25.34
CA ASP A 239 13.96 -16.23 24.20
C ASP A 239 14.87 -17.46 24.26
N TYR A 240 15.11 -17.99 25.46
CA TYR A 240 15.99 -19.14 25.65
C TYR A 240 15.53 -20.40 24.92
N PRO A 241 14.27 -20.89 25.06
CA PRO A 241 13.81 -22.09 24.36
C PRO A 241 14.01 -21.99 22.85
N TRP A 242 13.81 -20.80 22.29
CA TRP A 242 13.95 -20.56 20.86
C TRP A 242 15.41 -20.62 20.40
N VAL A 243 16.31 -19.88 21.05
CA VAL A 243 17.76 -19.90 20.70
C VAL A 243 18.36 -21.29 20.92
N ALA A 244 18.00 -21.95 22.03
CA ALA A 244 18.46 -23.30 22.34
C ALA A 244 18.00 -24.33 21.30
N ALA A 245 16.74 -24.25 20.85
CA ALA A 245 16.21 -25.12 19.81
C ALA A 245 16.92 -24.91 18.46
N LEU A 246 17.13 -23.65 18.07
CA LEU A 246 17.87 -23.33 16.84
C LEU A 246 19.27 -23.93 16.90
N LEU A 247 20.05 -23.59 17.93
CA LEU A 247 21.42 -24.06 18.06
C LEU A 247 21.51 -25.60 18.11
N SER A 248 20.64 -26.25 18.88
CA SER A 248 20.61 -27.72 18.99
C SER A 248 20.32 -28.39 17.65
N ALA A 249 19.40 -27.84 16.85
CA ALA A 249 19.08 -28.38 15.54
C ALA A 249 20.28 -28.32 14.58
N ARG A 250 21.08 -27.23 14.64
CA ARG A 250 22.28 -27.08 13.80
C ARG A 250 23.39 -28.03 14.24
N ILE A 251 23.61 -28.11 15.55
CA ILE A 251 24.59 -29.02 16.13
C ILE A 251 24.26 -30.46 15.75
N LYS A 252 23.00 -30.89 15.88
CA LYS A 252 22.55 -32.23 15.48
C LYS A 252 22.74 -32.50 13.98
N LYS A 253 22.63 -31.47 13.13
CA LYS A 253 22.89 -31.58 11.69
C LYS A 253 24.38 -31.79 11.38
N LEU A 254 25.27 -31.19 12.18
CA LEU A 254 26.73 -31.30 12.03
C LEU A 254 27.28 -32.60 12.65
N ASP A 255 26.84 -32.95 13.85
CA ASP A 255 27.20 -34.18 14.56
C ASP A 255 25.98 -34.70 15.36
N PRO A 256 25.27 -35.72 14.84
CA PRO A 256 24.11 -36.31 15.52
C PRO A 256 24.44 -37.00 16.86
N SER A 257 25.69 -37.41 17.05
CA SER A 257 26.17 -38.11 18.25
C SER A 257 26.63 -37.15 19.34
N PHE A 258 26.99 -35.92 18.97
CA PHE A 258 27.36 -34.89 19.92
C PHE A 258 26.16 -34.47 20.81
N ARG A 259 26.45 -34.23 22.09
CA ARG A 259 25.47 -33.76 23.09
C ARG A 259 25.97 -32.43 23.65
N PRO A 260 25.47 -31.29 23.16
CA PRO A 260 25.92 -29.99 23.62
C PRO A 260 25.49 -29.77 25.08
N GLN A 261 26.41 -29.25 25.90
CA GLN A 261 26.07 -28.77 27.24
C GLN A 261 25.53 -27.34 27.14
N LEU A 262 24.21 -27.19 27.20
CA LEU A 262 23.54 -25.89 27.14
C LEU A 262 23.10 -25.45 28.54
N SER A 263 23.43 -24.23 28.93
CA SER A 263 22.97 -23.60 30.17
C SER A 263 22.33 -22.24 29.89
N GLN A 264 21.40 -21.82 30.74
CA GLN A 264 20.69 -20.55 30.65
C GLN A 264 21.15 -19.59 31.75
N LYS A 265 21.19 -18.29 31.44
CA LYS A 265 21.19 -17.22 32.44
C LYS A 265 20.35 -16.04 31.93
N ILE A 266 19.52 -15.48 32.80
CA ILE A 266 18.71 -14.31 32.47
C ILE A 266 19.47 -13.07 32.94
N ALA A 267 19.75 -12.15 32.03
CA ALA A 267 20.49 -10.91 32.29
C ALA A 267 19.77 -9.72 31.61
N PRO A 268 18.72 -9.15 32.25
CA PRO A 268 17.85 -8.16 31.61
C PRO A 268 18.57 -6.89 31.13
N GLN A 269 19.64 -6.51 31.83
CA GLN A 269 20.40 -5.28 31.58
C GLN A 269 21.57 -5.47 30.59
N GLN A 270 21.78 -6.66 30.06
CA GLN A 270 22.92 -6.99 29.20
C GLN A 270 22.44 -7.36 27.80
N VAL A 271 23.23 -7.00 26.79
CA VAL A 271 22.98 -7.44 25.41
C VAL A 271 23.00 -8.97 25.40
N PRO A 272 21.99 -9.65 24.81
CA PRO A 272 21.97 -11.10 24.73
C PRO A 272 23.27 -11.63 24.13
N ARG A 273 23.80 -12.72 24.66
CA ARG A 273 25.11 -13.26 24.25
C ARG A 273 25.26 -14.74 24.54
N LEU A 274 26.16 -15.38 23.81
CA LEU A 274 26.61 -16.74 24.04
C LEU A 274 28.00 -16.72 24.66
N LEU A 275 28.16 -17.48 25.73
CA LEU A 275 29.45 -17.76 26.35
C LEU A 275 29.83 -19.19 25.99
N LEU A 276 30.93 -19.32 25.26
CA LEU A 276 31.42 -20.59 24.73
C LEU A 276 32.69 -20.96 25.49
N SER A 277 32.65 -22.08 26.20
CA SER A 277 33.79 -22.58 26.98
C SER A 277 34.28 -23.89 26.35
N PRO A 278 35.45 -23.91 25.71
CA PRO A 278 36.03 -25.14 25.16
C PRO A 278 36.21 -26.18 26.25
N LYS A 279 35.93 -27.46 25.95
CA LYS A 279 36.19 -28.54 26.90
C LYS A 279 37.70 -28.79 26.94
N ARG A 280 38.36 -28.36 28.02
CA ARG A 280 39.76 -28.72 28.30
C ARG A 280 39.79 -30.22 28.61
N ASN A 281 40.55 -30.98 27.81
CA ASN A 281 40.96 -32.34 28.14
C ASN A 281 42.07 -32.31 29.19
#